data_AF-A0A8C7E723-F1
#
_entry.id   AF-A0A8C7E723-F1
#
_cell.length_a   1.000
_cell.length_b   1.000
_cell.length_c   1.000
_cell.angle_alpha   90.00
_cell.angle_beta   90.00
_cell.angle_gamma   90.00
#
_symmetry.space_group_name_H-M   'P 1'
#
loop_
_entity.id
_entity.type
_entity.pdbx_description
1 polymer ?
#
loop_
_entity_poly.entity_id
_entity_poly.type
_entity_poly.pdbx_seq_one_letter_code
_entity_poly.pdbx_strand_id
1 'polypeptide(L)'
;NVLVVTVFYVDALKSTYKLIKSAHDGKSALDSLESFSFDLYVLCAEQAYQMGLPEISHDCLQMYFKGKAPVNQFLGRAYLCQSQLYTPVSTDNLEQFEKFNINLLKAIDFALNDSRYYFLIYNASVIYWKNIRPFLKPGSLYFLIPSLSQIVSALNHPDEEDKDWTAELMIELLECFLDASRMEEAITFSSTAATFIEENAPSRYKDLFSIMVIFENVTNNLNFPLDANRMLEKLQVLKVVFCLPFPSPEGKELGTNTRTESHAGLSPKANLLQLIRLLAITHVPTAKFRFVKYRITH
;
A
#
# COMPACT_ATOMS: atom_id res chain seq x y z
N ASN A 1 4.82 36.06 -5.95
CA ASN A 1 5.20 35.14 -7.05
C ASN A 1 4.48 33.80 -6.99
N VAL A 2 4.66 32.94 -5.97
CA VAL A 2 3.96 31.64 -5.91
C VAL A 2 2.42 31.78 -5.92
N LEU A 3 1.86 32.68 -5.10
CA LEU A 3 0.41 32.91 -5.01
C LEU A 3 -0.21 33.42 -6.33
N VAL A 4 0.53 34.27 -7.05
CA VAL A 4 0.10 34.85 -8.33
C VAL A 4 0.10 33.78 -9.42
N VAL A 5 1.12 32.92 -9.42
CA VAL A 5 1.25 31.79 -10.34
C VAL A 5 0.13 30.78 -10.11
N THR A 6 -0.21 30.40 -8.87
CA THR A 6 -1.36 29.52 -8.60
C THR A 6 -2.69 30.12 -9.04
N VAL A 7 -2.90 31.44 -8.85
CA VAL A 7 -4.13 32.11 -9.30
C VAL A 7 -4.27 32.07 -10.83
N PHE A 8 -3.20 32.35 -11.58
CA PHE A 8 -3.22 32.28 -13.05
C PHE A 8 -3.57 30.88 -13.58
N TYR A 9 -3.04 29.82 -12.95
CA TYR A 9 -3.34 28.44 -13.37
C TYR A 9 -4.79 28.03 -13.07
N VAL A 10 -5.36 28.51 -11.97
CA VAL A 10 -6.77 28.27 -11.62
C VAL A 10 -7.72 28.96 -12.61
N ASP A 11 -7.42 30.19 -13.02
CA ASP A 11 -8.26 30.91 -13.99
C ASP A 11 -8.17 30.31 -15.40
N ALA A 12 -6.99 29.84 -15.80
CA ALA A 12 -6.82 29.08 -17.03
C ALA A 12 -7.64 27.79 -17.03
N LEU A 13 -7.58 27.01 -15.94
CA LEU A 13 -8.36 25.78 -15.79
C LEU A 13 -9.88 26.06 -15.85
N LYS A 14 -10.36 27.09 -15.12
CA LYS A 14 -11.78 27.48 -15.16
C LYS A 14 -12.22 27.90 -16.57
N SER A 15 -11.34 28.57 -17.32
CA SER A 15 -11.61 28.96 -18.70
C SER A 15 -11.69 27.74 -19.62
N THR A 16 -10.75 26.81 -19.50
CA THR A 16 -10.77 25.53 -20.22
C THR A 16 -12.04 24.73 -19.91
N TYR A 17 -12.41 24.62 -18.64
CA TYR A 17 -13.65 23.95 -18.22
C TYR A 17 -14.89 24.58 -18.87
N LYS A 18 -14.99 25.92 -18.90
CA LYS A 18 -16.12 26.62 -19.55
C LYS A 18 -16.20 26.31 -21.05
N LEU A 19 -15.06 26.23 -21.75
CA LEU A 19 -15.01 25.88 -23.16
C LEU A 19 -15.49 24.44 -23.39
N ILE A 20 -14.95 23.49 -22.62
CA ILE A 20 -15.35 22.07 -22.67
C ILE A 20 -16.87 21.94 -22.43
N LYS A 21 -17.39 22.59 -21.39
CA LYS A 21 -18.81 22.55 -21.03
C LYS A 21 -19.71 23.17 -22.09
N SER A 22 -19.31 24.31 -22.66
CA SER A 22 -20.09 24.97 -23.72
C SER A 22 -20.17 24.11 -24.98
N ALA A 23 -19.10 23.39 -25.31
CA ALA A 23 -19.08 22.45 -26.42
C ALA A 23 -19.90 21.19 -26.14
N HIS A 24 -19.84 20.65 -24.92
CA HIS A 24 -20.68 19.52 -24.50
C HIS A 24 -22.18 19.86 -24.62
N ASP A 25 -22.58 21.06 -24.22
CA ASP A 25 -23.96 21.56 -24.29
C ASP A 25 -24.42 21.89 -25.73
N GLY A 26 -23.55 21.78 -26.74
CA GLY A 26 -23.85 22.17 -28.12
C GLY A 26 -24.00 23.69 -28.31
N LYS A 27 -23.47 24.51 -27.39
CA LYS A 27 -23.53 25.98 -27.41
C LYS A 27 -22.27 26.63 -27.98
N SER A 28 -21.35 25.82 -28.51
CA SER A 28 -20.09 26.28 -29.09
C SER A 28 -20.31 26.82 -30.51
N ALA A 29 -19.67 27.94 -30.84
CA ALA A 29 -19.63 28.52 -32.19
C ALA A 29 -18.64 27.79 -33.13
N LEU A 30 -17.95 26.76 -32.62
CA LEU A 30 -17.12 25.85 -33.40
C LEU A 30 -18.04 25.00 -34.27
N ASP A 31 -17.76 24.91 -35.56
CA ASP A 31 -18.49 24.05 -36.50
C ASP A 31 -18.64 22.64 -35.92
N SER A 32 -19.75 21.98 -36.22
CA SER A 32 -20.15 20.63 -35.77
C SER A 32 -19.14 19.50 -36.04
N LEU A 33 -17.97 19.83 -36.59
CA LEU A 33 -16.85 18.96 -36.93
C LEU A 33 -15.76 18.90 -35.84
N GLU A 34 -15.60 19.93 -34.99
CA GLU A 34 -14.59 19.94 -33.91
C GLU A 34 -15.20 19.53 -32.57
N SER A 35 -15.53 18.24 -32.44
CA SER A 35 -15.79 17.66 -31.13
C SER A 35 -14.47 17.49 -30.36
N PHE A 36 -14.40 18.00 -29.13
CA PHE A 36 -13.24 17.83 -28.25
C PHE A 36 -13.03 16.34 -27.89
N SER A 37 -11.77 15.92 -27.77
CA SER A 37 -11.46 14.56 -27.29
C SER A 37 -12.04 14.34 -25.89
N PHE A 38 -12.60 13.15 -25.66
CA PHE A 38 -13.09 12.72 -24.35
C PHE A 38 -12.00 12.76 -23.27
N ASP A 39 -10.75 12.59 -23.67
CA ASP A 39 -9.57 12.64 -22.81
C ASP A 39 -9.48 13.99 -22.07
N LEU A 40 -9.93 15.08 -22.69
CA LEU A 40 -9.92 16.42 -22.10
C LEU A 40 -10.83 16.55 -20.88
N TYR A 41 -11.93 15.79 -20.81
CA TYR A 41 -12.74 15.74 -19.59
C TYR A 41 -11.94 15.18 -18.42
N VAL A 42 -11.22 14.08 -18.64
CA VAL A 42 -10.44 13.41 -17.59
C VAL A 42 -9.24 14.26 -17.17
N LEU A 43 -8.51 14.85 -18.13
CA LEU A 43 -7.40 15.75 -17.84
C LEU A 43 -7.84 16.99 -17.06
N CYS A 44 -8.96 17.61 -17.45
CA CYS A 44 -9.54 18.73 -16.72
C CYS A 44 -9.96 18.30 -15.31
N ALA A 45 -10.58 17.12 -15.18
CA ALA A 45 -11.03 16.61 -13.88
C ALA A 45 -9.89 16.34 -12.90
N GLU A 46 -8.83 15.70 -13.35
CA GLU A 46 -7.64 15.42 -12.55
C GLU A 46 -6.96 16.73 -12.11
N GLN A 47 -6.81 17.69 -13.03
CA GLN A 47 -6.19 18.97 -12.71
C GLN A 47 -7.05 19.80 -11.75
N ALA A 48 -8.37 19.77 -11.92
CA ALA A 48 -9.32 20.42 -11.01
C ALA A 48 -9.28 19.82 -9.61
N TYR A 49 -9.21 18.49 -9.51
CA TYR A 49 -9.06 17.84 -8.22
C TYR A 49 -7.75 18.26 -7.51
N GLN A 50 -6.63 18.27 -8.23
CA GLN A 50 -5.33 18.71 -7.67
C GLN A 50 -5.34 20.17 -7.19
N MET A 51 -6.13 21.04 -7.85
CA MET A 51 -6.27 22.44 -7.49
C MET A 51 -7.33 22.71 -6.40
N GLY A 52 -7.96 21.68 -5.85
CA GLY A 52 -9.00 21.82 -4.83
C GLY A 52 -10.32 22.37 -5.38
N LEU A 53 -10.67 22.03 -6.63
CA LEU A 53 -11.92 22.41 -7.29
C LEU A 53 -12.76 21.15 -7.59
N PRO A 54 -13.26 20.45 -6.55
CA PRO A 54 -13.93 19.16 -6.70
C PRO A 54 -15.22 19.24 -7.51
N GLU A 55 -15.91 20.37 -7.55
CA GLU A 55 -17.13 20.57 -8.32
C GLU A 55 -16.87 20.52 -9.83
N ILE A 56 -15.78 21.16 -10.27
CA ILE A 56 -15.34 21.10 -11.68
C ILE A 56 -14.92 19.69 -12.03
N SER A 57 -14.15 19.04 -11.14
CA SER A 57 -13.72 17.65 -11.33
C SER A 57 -14.91 16.71 -11.50
N HIS A 58 -15.90 16.82 -10.62
CA HIS A 58 -17.12 16.04 -10.66
C HIS A 58 -17.91 16.24 -11.95
N ASP A 59 -18.13 17.50 -12.36
CA ASP A 59 -18.89 17.81 -13.58
C ASP A 59 -18.19 17.29 -14.85
N CYS A 60 -16.86 17.42 -14.92
CA CYS A 60 -16.06 16.83 -16.00
C CYS A 60 -16.19 15.31 -16.07
N LEU A 61 -16.12 14.61 -14.92
CA LEU A 61 -16.29 13.16 -14.87
C LEU A 61 -17.71 12.74 -15.26
N GLN A 62 -18.74 13.49 -14.85
CA GLN A 62 -20.11 13.23 -15.29
C GLN A 62 -20.24 13.33 -16.82
N MET A 63 -19.66 14.36 -17.45
CA MET A 63 -19.68 14.52 -18.90
C MET A 63 -18.95 13.35 -19.59
N TYR A 64 -17.82 12.90 -19.03
CA TYR A 64 -17.08 11.74 -19.54
C TYR A 64 -17.92 10.45 -19.49
N PHE A 65 -18.46 10.09 -18.32
CA PHE A 65 -19.19 8.84 -18.12
C PHE A 65 -20.56 8.79 -18.81
N LYS A 66 -21.20 9.95 -19.03
CA LYS A 66 -22.47 10.02 -19.79
C LYS A 66 -22.26 9.83 -21.30
N GLY A 67 -21.08 10.18 -21.80
CA GLY A 67 -20.77 10.04 -23.22
C GLY A 67 -20.29 8.65 -23.60
N LYS A 68 -20.16 8.41 -24.90
CA LYS A 68 -19.64 7.17 -25.47
C LYS A 68 -18.13 7.26 -25.67
N ALA A 69 -17.40 7.47 -24.59
CA ALA A 69 -15.94 7.58 -24.63
C ALA A 69 -15.31 6.27 -25.14
N PRO A 70 -14.23 6.32 -25.94
CA PRO A 70 -13.46 5.13 -26.30
C PRO A 70 -12.90 4.43 -25.06
N VAL A 71 -12.83 3.10 -25.10
CA VAL A 71 -12.23 2.31 -24.02
C VAL A 71 -10.71 2.33 -24.17
N ASN A 72 -10.06 3.20 -23.40
CA ASN A 72 -8.60 3.34 -23.34
C ASN A 72 -8.17 3.66 -21.89
N GLN A 73 -6.89 3.98 -21.67
CA GLN A 73 -6.36 4.34 -20.33
C GLN A 73 -7.17 5.43 -19.59
N PHE A 74 -7.85 6.32 -20.29
CA PHE A 74 -8.63 7.39 -19.68
C PHE A 74 -9.87 6.88 -18.94
N LEU A 75 -10.38 5.68 -19.27
CA LEU A 75 -11.46 5.06 -18.49
C LEU A 75 -10.99 4.71 -17.07
N GLY A 76 -9.85 4.03 -16.96
CA GLY A 76 -9.27 3.71 -15.66
C GLY A 76 -8.85 4.98 -14.89
N ARG A 77 -8.26 5.97 -15.57
CA ARG A 77 -7.93 7.27 -14.96
C ARG A 77 -9.16 8.03 -14.47
N ALA A 78 -10.27 8.02 -15.22
CA ALA A 78 -11.52 8.62 -14.79
C ALA A 78 -12.05 7.95 -13.51
N TYR A 79 -11.98 6.62 -13.40
CA TYR A 79 -12.32 5.92 -12.17
C TYR A 79 -11.41 6.27 -11.00
N LEU A 80 -10.09 6.39 -11.22
CA LEU A 80 -9.14 6.84 -10.19
C LEU A 80 -9.39 8.28 -9.74
N CYS A 81 -9.71 9.19 -10.66
CA CYS A 81 -10.08 10.57 -10.31
C CYS A 81 -11.43 10.59 -9.56
N GLN A 82 -12.39 9.77 -9.97
CA GLN A 82 -13.70 9.66 -9.32
C GLN A 82 -13.61 9.10 -7.90
N SER A 83 -12.69 8.14 -7.64
CA SER A 83 -12.48 7.61 -6.29
C SER A 83 -11.99 8.70 -5.36
N GLN A 84 -11.04 9.52 -5.80
CA GLN A 84 -10.48 10.63 -5.04
C GLN A 84 -11.51 11.69 -4.61
N LEU A 85 -12.63 11.86 -5.33
CA LEU A 85 -13.73 12.72 -4.89
C LEU A 85 -14.49 12.18 -3.66
N TYR A 86 -14.28 10.91 -3.32
CA TYR A 86 -14.84 10.24 -2.14
C TYR A 86 -13.77 9.93 -1.08
N THR A 87 -12.64 10.65 -1.08
CA THR A 87 -11.59 10.48 -0.07
C THR A 87 -12.18 10.53 1.34
N PRO A 88 -12.03 9.44 2.14
CA PRO A 88 -12.56 9.42 3.49
C PRO A 88 -11.74 10.36 4.39
N VAL A 89 -12.44 11.16 5.20
CA VAL A 89 -11.81 12.10 6.14
C VAL A 89 -11.67 11.48 7.54
N SER A 90 -12.54 10.52 7.88
CA SER A 90 -12.54 9.81 9.16
C SER A 90 -13.05 8.38 9.00
N THR A 91 -12.88 7.57 10.05
CA THR A 91 -13.44 6.21 10.14
C THR A 91 -14.95 6.17 10.27
N ASP A 92 -15.59 7.30 10.60
CA ASP A 92 -17.04 7.37 10.79
C ASP A 92 -17.79 7.48 9.46
N ASN A 93 -17.08 7.81 8.38
CA ASN A 93 -17.64 8.01 7.05
C ASN A 93 -17.43 6.79 6.14
N LEU A 94 -18.01 5.66 6.56
CA LEU A 94 -17.89 4.40 5.83
C LEU A 94 -18.52 4.46 4.43
N GLU A 95 -19.61 5.21 4.25
CA GLU A 95 -20.26 5.36 2.94
C GLU A 95 -19.32 6.02 1.91
N GLN A 96 -18.57 7.05 2.30
CA GLN A 96 -17.57 7.63 1.40
C GLN A 96 -16.44 6.65 1.13
N PHE A 97 -15.98 5.91 2.15
CA PHE A 97 -14.94 4.91 1.97
C PHE A 97 -15.37 3.79 1.00
N GLU A 98 -16.63 3.33 1.07
CA GLU A 98 -17.19 2.37 0.13
C GLU A 98 -17.24 2.93 -1.29
N LYS A 99 -17.70 4.17 -1.47
CA LYS A 99 -17.72 4.85 -2.78
C LYS A 99 -16.31 5.05 -3.34
N PHE A 100 -15.35 5.37 -2.49
CA PHE A 100 -13.93 5.43 -2.83
C PHE A 100 -13.45 4.07 -3.36
N ASN A 101 -13.67 3.01 -2.59
CA ASN A 101 -13.24 1.65 -2.96
C ASN A 101 -13.92 1.16 -4.24
N ILE A 102 -15.22 1.39 -4.44
CA ILE A 102 -15.95 0.98 -5.65
C ILE A 102 -15.29 1.58 -6.89
N ASN A 103 -15.01 2.88 -6.89
CA ASN A 103 -14.41 3.53 -8.05
C ASN A 103 -12.94 3.12 -8.23
N LEU A 104 -12.19 2.96 -7.13
CA LEU A 104 -10.80 2.50 -7.20
C LEU A 104 -10.71 1.08 -7.79
N LEU A 105 -11.52 0.15 -7.30
CA LEU A 105 -11.52 -1.24 -7.75
C LEU A 105 -12.02 -1.38 -9.19
N LYS A 106 -12.93 -0.51 -9.67
CA LYS A 106 -13.27 -0.44 -11.11
C LYS A 106 -12.06 -0.10 -11.99
N ALA A 107 -11.16 0.78 -11.53
CA ALA A 107 -9.95 1.09 -12.26
C ALA A 107 -8.98 -0.11 -12.32
N ILE A 108 -8.88 -0.86 -11.23
CA ILE A 108 -8.04 -2.07 -11.15
C ILE A 108 -8.61 -3.17 -12.04
N ASP A 109 -9.91 -3.44 -11.95
CA ASP A 109 -10.60 -4.42 -12.80
C ASP A 109 -10.41 -4.10 -14.28
N PHE A 110 -10.59 -2.82 -14.67
CA PHE A 110 -10.30 -2.35 -16.02
C PHE A 110 -8.83 -2.66 -16.43
N ALA A 111 -7.87 -2.33 -15.58
CA ALA A 111 -6.45 -2.49 -15.86
C ALA A 111 -6.00 -3.95 -15.95
N LEU A 112 -6.64 -4.86 -15.21
CA LEU A 112 -6.33 -6.29 -15.24
C LEU A 112 -6.65 -6.96 -16.58
N ASN A 113 -7.51 -6.34 -17.41
CA ASN A 113 -7.88 -6.90 -18.70
C ASN A 113 -6.80 -6.73 -19.79
N ASP A 114 -5.83 -5.83 -19.59
CA ASP A 114 -4.81 -5.52 -20.60
C ASP A 114 -3.51 -5.06 -19.94
N SER A 115 -2.42 -5.79 -20.17
CA SER A 115 -1.12 -5.53 -19.53
C SER A 115 -0.57 -4.13 -19.82
N ARG A 116 -0.99 -3.49 -20.93
CA ARG A 116 -0.64 -2.10 -21.25
C ARG A 116 -1.12 -1.11 -20.20
N TYR A 117 -2.10 -1.49 -19.38
CA TYR A 117 -2.70 -0.65 -18.35
C TYR A 117 -2.29 -1.03 -16.93
N TYR A 118 -1.37 -1.98 -16.73
CA TYR A 118 -0.92 -2.38 -15.39
C TYR A 118 -0.34 -1.23 -14.53
N PHE A 119 0.20 -0.18 -15.15
CA PHE A 119 0.60 1.04 -14.43
C PHE A 119 -0.55 1.69 -13.64
N LEU A 120 -1.81 1.49 -14.06
CA LEU A 120 -2.99 1.95 -13.33
C LEU A 120 -3.22 1.18 -12.03
N ILE A 121 -2.81 -0.08 -11.94
CA ILE A 121 -2.86 -0.89 -10.72
C ILE A 121 -1.90 -0.29 -9.69
N TYR A 122 -0.67 -0.01 -10.10
CA TYR A 122 0.30 0.72 -9.26
C TYR A 122 -0.28 2.06 -8.81
N ASN A 123 -0.79 2.89 -9.72
CA ASN A 123 -1.37 4.18 -9.37
C ASN A 123 -2.57 4.06 -8.41
N ALA A 124 -3.43 3.06 -8.61
CA ALA A 124 -4.55 2.78 -7.72
C ALA A 124 -4.07 2.46 -6.30
N SER A 125 -3.04 1.62 -6.18
CA SER A 125 -2.47 1.25 -4.87
C SER A 125 -1.85 2.44 -4.14
N VAL A 126 -1.21 3.37 -4.86
CA VAL A 126 -0.65 4.60 -4.29
C VAL A 126 -1.77 5.54 -3.82
N ILE A 127 -2.82 5.69 -4.63
CA ILE A 127 -4.03 6.45 -4.25
C ILE A 127 -4.66 5.82 -3.01
N TYR A 128 -4.83 4.50 -2.97
CA TYR A 128 -5.35 3.77 -1.84
C TYR A 128 -4.58 4.12 -0.56
N TRP A 129 -3.27 3.88 -0.56
CA TRP A 129 -2.41 4.14 0.59
C TRP A 129 -2.49 5.56 1.13
N LYS A 130 -2.54 6.55 0.22
CA LYS A 130 -2.66 7.96 0.60
C LYS A 130 -3.99 8.26 1.30
N ASN A 131 -5.07 7.59 0.91
CA ASN A 131 -6.42 7.91 1.37
C ASN A 131 -6.91 7.05 2.53
N ILE A 132 -6.31 5.87 2.77
CA ILE A 132 -6.67 5.02 3.92
C ILE A 132 -6.05 5.49 5.25
N ARG A 133 -5.27 6.57 5.26
CA ARG A 133 -4.60 7.07 6.47
C ARG A 133 -5.51 7.21 7.70
N PRO A 134 -6.78 7.65 7.60
CA PRO A 134 -7.68 7.69 8.75
C PRO A 134 -7.98 6.32 9.39
N PHE A 135 -7.84 5.23 8.62
CA PHE A 135 -8.08 3.86 9.05
C PHE A 135 -6.83 3.15 9.59
N LEU A 136 -5.64 3.72 9.38
CA LEU A 136 -4.35 3.18 9.87
C LEU A 136 -4.17 3.42 11.38
N LYS A 137 -5.13 2.93 12.17
CA LYS A 137 -5.11 2.94 13.63
C LYS A 137 -5.70 1.63 14.15
N PRO A 138 -5.27 1.16 15.34
CA PRO A 138 -5.78 -0.07 15.94
C PRO A 138 -7.31 -0.05 16.06
N GLY A 139 -7.94 -1.19 15.77
CA GLY A 139 -9.39 -1.36 15.82
C GLY A 139 -10.16 -0.82 14.62
N SER A 140 -9.50 -0.29 13.59
CA SER A 140 -10.15 0.06 12.31
C SER A 140 -9.49 -0.55 11.08
N LEU A 141 -8.40 -1.32 11.24
CA LEU A 141 -7.69 -1.91 10.11
C LEU A 141 -8.54 -2.98 9.40
N TYR A 142 -9.48 -3.61 10.11
CA TYR A 142 -10.38 -4.61 9.53
C TYR A 142 -11.20 -4.09 8.35
N PHE A 143 -11.52 -2.78 8.30
CA PHE A 143 -12.22 -2.17 7.17
C PHE A 143 -11.42 -2.23 5.86
N LEU A 144 -10.09 -2.32 5.96
CA LEU A 144 -9.19 -2.30 4.81
C LEU A 144 -9.04 -3.67 4.15
N ILE A 145 -9.26 -4.75 4.89
CA ILE A 145 -8.97 -6.13 4.43
C ILE A 145 -9.59 -6.42 3.06
N PRO A 146 -10.89 -6.15 2.78
CA PRO A 146 -11.49 -6.52 1.51
C PRO A 146 -10.86 -5.82 0.30
N SER A 147 -10.56 -4.53 0.41
CA SER A 147 -9.98 -3.74 -0.69
C SER A 147 -8.47 -3.93 -0.80
N LEU A 148 -7.74 -3.97 0.31
CA LEU A 148 -6.29 -4.18 0.32
C LEU A 148 -5.91 -5.58 -0.21
N SER A 149 -6.69 -6.61 0.11
CA SER A 149 -6.49 -7.97 -0.44
C SER A 149 -6.57 -7.99 -1.97
N GLN A 150 -7.55 -7.30 -2.53
CA GLN A 150 -7.71 -7.19 -3.98
C GLN A 150 -6.56 -6.42 -4.62
N ILE A 151 -6.12 -5.33 -4.00
CA ILE A 151 -5.01 -4.51 -4.50
C ILE A 151 -3.69 -5.31 -4.48
N VAL A 152 -3.38 -5.98 -3.37
CA VAL A 152 -2.17 -6.81 -3.25
C VAL A 152 -2.18 -7.95 -4.27
N SER A 153 -3.32 -8.60 -4.45
CA SER A 153 -3.47 -9.64 -5.48
C SER A 153 -3.25 -9.08 -6.89
N ALA A 154 -3.77 -7.89 -7.19
CA ALA A 154 -3.62 -7.26 -8.49
C ALA A 154 -2.17 -6.83 -8.77
N LEU A 155 -1.42 -6.37 -7.76
CA LEU A 155 0.00 -6.01 -7.88
C LEU A 155 0.94 -7.20 -8.07
N ASN A 156 0.47 -8.43 -7.83
CA ASN A 156 1.28 -9.64 -7.99
C ASN A 156 1.40 -10.11 -9.45
N HIS A 157 1.30 -9.20 -10.43
CA HIS A 157 1.54 -9.50 -11.83
C HIS A 157 3.06 -9.48 -12.14
N PRO A 158 3.52 -10.21 -13.18
CA PRO A 158 4.94 -10.30 -13.52
C PRO A 158 5.58 -8.94 -13.80
N ASP A 159 4.89 -8.07 -14.54
CA ASP A 159 5.41 -6.77 -14.99
C ASP A 159 5.48 -5.70 -13.88
N GLU A 160 5.12 -6.01 -12.62
CA GLU A 160 5.21 -5.03 -11.53
C GLU A 160 6.68 -4.78 -11.19
N GLU A 161 7.12 -3.54 -11.38
CA GLU A 161 8.52 -3.16 -11.20
C GLU A 161 8.88 -2.90 -9.74
N ASP A 162 7.97 -2.32 -8.96
CA ASP A 162 8.23 -1.90 -7.57
C ASP A 162 7.79 -2.99 -6.59
N LYS A 163 8.53 -4.10 -6.59
CA LYS A 163 8.26 -5.22 -5.67
C LYS A 163 8.42 -4.82 -4.20
N ASP A 164 9.25 -3.82 -3.89
CA ASP A 164 9.40 -3.25 -2.55
C ASP A 164 8.10 -2.60 -2.06
N TRP A 165 7.38 -1.91 -2.96
CA TRP A 165 6.07 -1.35 -2.69
C TRP A 165 5.01 -2.44 -2.46
N THR A 166 4.97 -3.48 -3.30
CA THR A 166 4.06 -4.62 -3.09
C THR A 166 4.31 -5.28 -1.73
N ALA A 167 5.58 -5.49 -1.35
CA ALA A 167 5.95 -6.04 -0.05
C ALA A 167 5.45 -5.20 1.14
N GLU A 168 5.52 -3.86 1.06
CA GLU A 168 4.94 -2.97 2.08
C GLU A 168 3.44 -3.21 2.26
N LEU A 169 2.69 -3.31 1.16
CA LEU A 169 1.24 -3.54 1.21
C LEU A 169 0.89 -4.94 1.72
N MET A 170 1.71 -5.95 1.43
CA MET A 170 1.55 -7.30 2.01
C MET A 170 1.75 -7.30 3.53
N ILE A 171 2.75 -6.56 4.03
CA ILE A 171 3.00 -6.38 5.46
C ILE A 171 1.79 -5.70 6.12
N GLU A 172 1.27 -4.63 5.52
CA GLU A 172 0.08 -3.95 6.06
C GLU A 172 -1.16 -4.86 6.06
N LEU A 173 -1.35 -5.68 5.02
CA LEU A 173 -2.46 -6.62 4.97
C LEU A 173 -2.38 -7.68 6.09
N LEU A 174 -1.17 -8.14 6.42
CA LEU A 174 -0.96 -9.01 7.58
C LEU A 174 -1.36 -8.31 8.88
N GLU A 175 -0.92 -7.08 9.10
CA GLU A 175 -1.34 -6.29 10.28
C GLU A 175 -2.86 -6.15 10.35
N CYS A 176 -3.53 -5.93 9.22
CA CYS A 176 -4.99 -5.87 9.16
C CYS A 176 -5.65 -7.19 9.60
N PHE A 177 -5.15 -8.34 9.14
CA PHE A 177 -5.67 -9.65 9.59
C PHE A 177 -5.48 -9.85 11.10
N LEU A 178 -4.35 -9.41 11.65
CA LEU A 178 -4.06 -9.53 13.08
C LEU A 178 -4.98 -8.65 13.93
N ASP A 179 -5.15 -7.38 13.54
CA ASP A 179 -6.05 -6.44 14.22
C ASP A 179 -7.49 -6.97 14.23
N ALA A 180 -7.92 -7.59 13.12
CA ALA A 180 -9.24 -8.21 12.99
C ALA A 180 -9.37 -9.60 13.64
N SER A 181 -8.31 -10.12 14.27
CA SER A 181 -8.25 -11.49 14.82
C SER A 181 -8.57 -12.61 13.80
N ARG A 182 -8.32 -12.37 12.50
CA ARG A 182 -8.55 -13.33 11.40
C ARG A 182 -7.32 -14.24 11.23
N MET A 183 -7.07 -15.07 12.25
CA MET A 183 -5.81 -15.83 12.37
C MET A 183 -5.57 -16.85 11.25
N GLU A 184 -6.62 -17.53 10.77
CA GLU A 184 -6.48 -18.52 9.68
C GLU A 184 -5.98 -17.86 8.39
N GLU A 185 -6.51 -16.68 8.07
CA GLU A 185 -6.10 -15.91 6.90
C GLU A 185 -4.69 -15.34 7.08
N ALA A 186 -4.36 -14.86 8.29
CA ALA A 186 -3.01 -14.40 8.61
C ALA A 186 -1.96 -15.51 8.39
N ILE A 187 -2.21 -16.73 8.88
CA ILE A 187 -1.30 -17.89 8.70
C ILE A 187 -1.18 -18.26 7.23
N THR A 188 -2.29 -18.30 6.51
CA THR A 188 -2.29 -18.69 5.11
C THR A 188 -1.53 -17.68 4.26
N PHE A 189 -1.84 -16.39 4.45
CA PHE A 189 -1.26 -15.31 3.68
C PHE A 189 0.21 -15.04 4.03
N SER A 190 0.62 -15.29 5.28
CA SER A 190 2.00 -15.03 5.71
C SER A 190 3.04 -15.87 4.97
N SER A 191 2.70 -17.11 4.61
CA SER A 191 3.60 -17.99 3.86
C SER A 191 3.85 -17.41 2.47
N THR A 192 2.81 -16.89 1.83
CA THR A 192 2.90 -16.18 0.55
C THR A 192 3.72 -14.89 0.68
N ALA A 193 3.46 -14.09 1.71
CA ALA A 193 4.20 -12.85 1.97
C ALA A 193 5.68 -13.11 2.27
N ALA A 194 5.99 -14.15 3.06
CA ALA A 194 7.36 -14.53 3.37
C ALA A 194 8.14 -14.88 2.11
N THR A 195 7.61 -15.78 1.26
CA THR A 195 8.26 -16.16 0.01
C THR A 195 8.50 -14.93 -0.89
N PHE A 196 7.47 -14.10 -1.09
CA PHE A 196 7.58 -12.91 -1.92
C PHE A 196 8.63 -11.92 -1.40
N ILE A 197 8.60 -11.62 -0.09
CA ILE A 197 9.52 -10.65 0.54
C ILE A 197 10.95 -11.16 0.54
N GLU A 198 11.15 -12.46 0.75
CA GLU A 198 12.49 -13.07 0.70
C GLU A 198 13.12 -12.99 -0.69
N GLU A 199 12.32 -13.14 -1.74
CA GLU A 199 12.79 -13.11 -3.13
C GLU A 199 12.98 -11.67 -3.63
N ASN A 200 12.09 -10.75 -3.26
CA ASN A 200 11.97 -9.46 -3.94
C ASN A 200 12.28 -8.24 -3.06
N ALA A 201 12.12 -8.33 -1.74
CA ALA A 201 12.36 -7.21 -0.82
C ALA A 201 13.03 -7.65 0.51
N PRO A 202 14.23 -8.27 0.49
CA PRO A 202 14.81 -8.91 1.68
C PRO A 202 15.01 -7.96 2.87
N SER A 203 15.20 -6.67 2.60
CA SER A 203 15.35 -5.62 3.63
C SER A 203 14.12 -5.45 4.53
N ARG A 204 12.94 -5.86 4.06
CA ARG A 204 11.65 -5.78 4.77
C ARG A 204 11.32 -7.02 5.58
N TYR A 205 12.13 -8.07 5.45
CA TYR A 205 11.90 -9.30 6.19
C TYR A 205 11.93 -9.08 7.71
N LYS A 206 12.69 -8.07 8.18
CA LYS A 206 12.68 -7.62 9.59
C LYS A 206 11.30 -7.14 10.06
N ASP A 207 10.54 -6.50 9.18
CA ASP A 207 9.23 -5.93 9.48
C ASP A 207 8.20 -7.07 9.53
N LEU A 208 8.25 -7.98 8.54
CA LEU A 208 7.47 -9.22 8.54
C LEU A 208 7.75 -10.06 9.80
N PHE A 209 9.02 -10.23 10.17
CA PHE A 209 9.40 -10.97 11.37
C PHE A 209 8.82 -10.38 12.64
N SER A 210 8.83 -9.04 12.75
CA SER A 210 8.25 -8.34 13.90
C SER A 210 6.76 -8.66 14.06
N ILE A 211 6.02 -8.74 12.94
CA ILE A 211 4.61 -9.16 12.92
C ILE A 211 4.44 -10.63 13.33
N MET A 212 5.28 -11.52 12.80
CA MET A 212 5.23 -12.95 13.12
C MET A 212 5.49 -13.23 14.60
N VAL A 213 6.40 -12.46 15.21
CA VAL A 213 6.68 -12.50 16.66
C VAL A 213 5.46 -12.11 17.49
N ILE A 214 4.76 -11.04 17.09
CA ILE A 214 3.53 -10.61 17.74
C ILE A 214 2.48 -11.72 17.62
N PHE A 215 2.36 -12.32 16.44
CA PHE A 215 1.44 -13.43 16.19
C PHE A 215 1.71 -14.66 17.07
N GLU A 216 2.96 -15.10 17.19
CA GLU A 216 3.33 -16.24 18.03
C GLU A 216 2.97 -15.98 19.51
N ASN A 217 3.25 -14.77 20.01
CA ASN A 217 2.92 -14.38 21.37
C ASN A 217 1.39 -14.33 21.62
N VAL A 218 0.61 -13.91 20.63
CA VAL A 218 -0.86 -13.81 20.75
C VAL A 218 -1.52 -15.19 20.63
N THR A 219 -1.02 -16.06 19.76
CA THR A 219 -1.69 -17.33 19.42
C THR A 219 -1.20 -18.54 20.21
N ASN A 220 -0.04 -18.45 20.88
CA ASN A 220 0.67 -19.60 21.48
C ASN A 220 0.83 -20.79 20.51
N ASN A 221 0.74 -20.54 19.19
CA ASN A 221 0.63 -21.57 18.18
C ASN A 221 1.90 -21.59 17.31
N LEU A 222 2.70 -22.64 17.48
CA LEU A 222 4.03 -22.84 16.88
C LEU A 222 4.00 -23.21 15.37
N ASN A 223 2.84 -23.18 14.73
CA ASN A 223 2.66 -23.70 13.37
C ASN A 223 2.98 -22.71 12.24
N PHE A 224 3.52 -21.54 12.57
CA PHE A 224 4.05 -20.68 11.54
C PHE A 224 5.34 -21.30 10.97
N PRO A 225 5.59 -21.24 9.65
CA PRO A 225 6.86 -21.68 9.06
C PRO A 225 8.00 -20.70 9.41
N LEU A 226 8.26 -20.50 10.70
CA LEU A 226 9.53 -19.95 11.18
C LEU A 226 10.56 -21.07 11.03
N ASP A 227 11.24 -21.10 9.89
CA ASP A 227 12.55 -21.73 9.87
C ASP A 227 13.54 -20.81 10.61
N ALA A 228 13.55 -20.97 11.93
CA ALA A 228 14.41 -20.26 12.88
C ALA A 228 15.89 -20.29 12.45
N ASN A 229 16.34 -21.34 11.76
CA ASN A 229 17.72 -21.47 11.29
C ASN A 229 17.96 -20.62 10.04
N ARG A 230 17.04 -20.62 9.07
CA ARG A 230 17.08 -19.73 7.89
C ARG A 230 17.01 -18.25 8.28
N MET A 231 16.32 -17.95 9.38
CA MET A 231 16.27 -16.60 9.97
C MET A 231 17.58 -16.20 10.66
N LEU A 232 18.20 -17.08 11.44
CA LEU A 232 19.52 -16.80 12.05
C LEU A 232 20.58 -16.56 10.96
N GLU A 233 20.55 -17.31 9.87
CA GLU A 233 21.45 -17.15 8.74
C GLU A 233 21.25 -15.80 8.03
N LYS A 234 20.00 -15.38 7.79
CA LYS A 234 19.69 -14.08 7.16
C LYS A 234 19.85 -12.88 8.09
N LEU A 235 19.57 -13.03 9.39
CA LEU A 235 19.86 -12.00 10.41
C LEU A 235 21.37 -11.87 10.63
N GLN A 236 22.16 -12.94 10.46
CA GLN A 236 23.63 -12.85 10.42
C GLN A 236 24.13 -12.02 9.22
N VAL A 237 23.43 -12.02 8.07
CA VAL A 237 23.74 -11.10 6.96
C VAL A 237 23.43 -9.65 7.34
N LEU A 238 22.37 -9.39 8.11
CA LEU A 238 22.05 -8.08 8.69
C LEU A 238 22.97 -7.65 9.86
N LYS A 239 23.65 -8.60 10.54
CA LYS A 239 24.64 -8.30 11.61
C LYS A 239 25.85 -7.51 11.12
N VAL A 240 26.12 -7.49 9.81
CA VAL A 240 27.20 -6.64 9.25
C VAL A 240 26.85 -5.14 9.39
N VAL A 241 25.58 -4.78 9.58
CA VAL A 241 25.12 -3.37 9.61
C VAL A 241 24.87 -2.84 11.03
N PHE A 242 24.53 -3.70 12.00
CA PHE A 242 24.34 -3.28 13.40
C PHE A 242 25.34 -4.01 14.30
N CYS A 243 26.46 -3.36 14.61
CA CYS A 243 27.41 -3.79 15.64
C CYS A 243 26.72 -3.91 17.02
N LEU A 244 26.08 -5.04 17.29
CA LEU A 244 25.71 -5.45 18.64
C LEU A 244 26.63 -6.60 19.06
N PRO A 245 27.42 -6.44 20.14
CA PRO A 245 28.32 -7.48 20.59
C PRO A 245 27.51 -8.60 21.24
N PHE A 246 27.66 -9.82 20.74
CA PHE A 246 27.42 -11.02 21.55
C PHE A 246 28.77 -11.54 22.08
N PRO A 247 28.81 -12.10 23.29
CA PRO A 247 30.05 -12.55 23.92
C PRO A 247 30.61 -13.75 23.14
N SER A 248 31.89 -13.69 22.78
CA SER A 248 32.58 -14.74 22.04
C SER A 248 32.70 -16.02 22.88
N PRO A 249 32.47 -17.20 22.30
CA PRO A 249 32.89 -18.46 22.91
C PRO A 249 34.32 -18.75 22.45
N GLU A 250 35.32 -18.62 23.34
CA GLU A 250 36.46 -19.54 23.47
C GLU A 250 37.55 -19.02 24.43
N GLY A 251 37.87 -19.88 25.41
CA GLY A 251 39.26 -20.23 25.74
C GLY A 251 40.01 -19.37 26.76
N LYS A 252 40.04 -19.83 28.02
CA LYS A 252 41.29 -20.03 28.78
C LYS A 252 41.06 -20.96 29.97
N GLU A 253 41.63 -22.15 29.88
CA GLU A 253 41.84 -23.05 31.03
C GLU A 253 42.79 -22.40 32.05
N LEU A 254 42.46 -22.52 33.34
CA LEU A 254 43.30 -23.16 34.36
C LEU A 254 42.57 -23.15 35.72
N GLY A 255 42.47 -24.32 36.38
CA GLY A 255 42.35 -24.38 37.84
C GLY A 255 41.12 -25.06 38.45
N THR A 256 41.18 -26.40 38.52
CA THR A 256 40.76 -27.27 39.65
C THR A 256 39.39 -27.13 40.33
N ASN A 257 38.65 -28.25 40.28
CA ASN A 257 37.79 -28.83 41.33
C ASN A 257 36.54 -28.07 41.79
N THR A 258 35.36 -28.50 41.32
CA THR A 258 34.36 -29.31 42.08
C THR A 258 32.93 -29.04 41.61
N ARG A 259 32.11 -30.10 41.66
CA ARG A 259 30.64 -30.19 41.58
C ARG A 259 29.97 -29.95 40.22
N THR A 260 29.44 -31.07 39.74
CA THR A 260 28.30 -31.23 38.84
C THR A 260 27.13 -30.31 39.20
N GLU A 261 26.89 -29.29 38.38
CA GLU A 261 25.55 -28.78 38.11
C GLU A 261 25.37 -28.64 36.60
N SER A 262 24.39 -29.37 36.08
CA SER A 262 23.98 -29.39 34.69
C SER A 262 23.36 -28.05 34.31
N HIS A 263 24.17 -27.14 33.74
CA HIS A 263 23.61 -26.08 32.91
C HIS A 263 23.17 -26.69 31.58
N ALA A 264 21.90 -27.07 31.53
CA ALA A 264 21.21 -27.39 30.28
C ALA A 264 21.35 -26.19 29.33
N GLY A 265 22.08 -26.37 28.24
CA GLY A 265 22.10 -25.41 27.14
C GLY A 265 20.67 -25.22 26.65
N LEU A 266 20.13 -24.01 26.81
CA LEU A 266 18.86 -23.65 26.21
C LEU A 266 18.99 -23.82 24.69
N SER A 267 18.03 -24.54 24.10
CA SER A 267 18.07 -24.83 22.66
C SER A 267 18.08 -23.52 21.85
N PRO A 268 18.60 -23.52 20.61
CA PRO A 268 18.55 -22.35 19.73
C PRO A 268 17.18 -21.69 19.64
N LYS A 269 16.11 -22.50 19.75
CA LYS A 269 14.71 -22.06 19.79
C LYS A 269 14.39 -21.20 21.02
N ALA A 270 14.94 -21.54 22.18
CA ALA A 270 14.72 -20.78 23.42
C ALA A 270 15.51 -19.45 23.45
N ASN A 271 16.72 -19.43 22.88
CA ASN A 271 17.46 -18.19 22.68
C ASN A 271 16.77 -17.26 21.67
N LEU A 272 16.19 -17.82 20.60
CA LEU A 272 15.39 -17.06 19.64
C LEU A 272 14.12 -16.51 20.30
N LEU A 273 13.38 -17.31 21.07
CA LEU A 273 12.21 -16.84 21.83
C LEU A 273 12.55 -15.70 22.81
N GLN A 274 13.73 -15.75 23.44
CA GLN A 274 14.17 -14.72 24.37
C GLN A 274 14.55 -13.42 23.65
N LEU A 275 15.19 -13.52 22.48
CA LEU A 275 15.49 -12.38 21.60
C LEU A 275 14.19 -11.75 21.04
N ILE A 276 13.24 -12.59 20.65
CA ILE A 276 11.89 -12.25 20.20
C ILE A 276 11.14 -11.45 21.27
N ARG A 277 11.17 -11.89 22.53
CA ARG A 277 10.58 -11.17 23.67
C ARG A 277 11.25 -9.82 23.91
N LEU A 278 12.56 -9.73 23.74
CA LEU A 278 13.32 -8.46 23.87
C LEU A 278 12.97 -7.46 22.76
N LEU A 279 12.78 -7.93 21.52
CA LEU A 279 12.42 -7.08 20.38
C LEU A 279 10.96 -6.61 20.44
N ALA A 280 10.03 -7.48 20.86
CA ALA A 280 8.61 -7.16 21.00
C ALA A 280 8.31 -6.03 22.00
N ILE A 281 9.13 -5.86 23.04
CA ILE A 281 8.99 -4.78 24.04
C ILE A 281 9.28 -3.39 23.44
N THR A 282 9.98 -3.31 22.31
CA THR A 282 10.45 -2.03 21.73
C THR A 282 9.60 -1.49 20.58
N HIS A 283 8.64 -2.26 20.07
CA HIS A 283 7.85 -1.83 18.92
C HIS A 283 6.68 -0.93 19.35
N VAL A 284 6.98 0.35 19.55
CA VAL A 284 5.97 1.42 19.45
C VAL A 284 5.51 1.46 17.98
N PRO A 285 4.21 1.60 17.66
CA PRO A 285 3.76 1.78 16.28
C PRO A 285 4.37 3.07 15.73
N THR A 286 5.44 2.96 14.96
CA THR A 286 6.03 4.10 14.27
C THR A 286 5.05 4.58 13.21
N ALA A 287 4.77 5.88 13.19
CA ALA A 287 3.94 6.48 12.15
C ALA A 287 4.58 6.23 10.77
N LYS A 288 3.98 5.33 9.98
CA LYS A 288 4.48 4.91 8.66
C LYS A 288 4.27 6.03 7.63
N PHE A 289 5.28 6.88 7.43
CA PHE A 289 5.25 7.92 6.38
C PHE A 289 6.25 7.60 5.26
N ARG A 290 5.75 7.14 4.11
CA ARG A 290 6.49 7.08 2.84
C ARG A 290 5.78 7.96 1.82
N PHE A 291 6.54 8.84 1.16
CA PHE A 291 6.08 9.58 -0.01
C PHE A 291 6.24 8.68 -1.23
N VAL A 292 5.14 8.29 -1.86
CA VAL A 292 5.15 7.48 -3.08
C VAL A 292 4.77 8.36 -4.26
N LYS A 293 5.53 8.26 -5.36
CA LYS A 293 5.31 9.07 -6.57
C LYS A 293 4.21 8.45 -7.42
N TYR A 294 3.33 9.29 -7.95
CA TYR A 294 2.33 8.91 -8.95
C TYR A 294 3.02 8.65 -10.30
N ARG A 295 2.77 7.52 -10.96
CA ARG A 295 3.31 7.24 -12.29
C ARG A 295 2.37 7.84 -13.33
N ILE A 296 2.79 8.93 -13.97
CA ILE A 296 2.14 9.43 -15.19
C ILE A 296 2.91 8.80 -16.34
N THR A 297 2.52 7.61 -16.79
CA THR A 297 3.07 7.06 -18.04
C THR A 297 2.38 7.78 -19.20
N HIS A 298 3.17 8.48 -20.02
CA HIS A 298 2.79 9.00 -21.32
C HIS A 298 2.94 7.91 -22.37
#